data_AF-A0A968FUG1-F1
#
_entry.id   AF-A0A968FUG1-F1
#
_cell.length_a   1.000
_cell.length_b   1.000
_cell.length_c   1.000
_cell.angle_alpha   90.00
_cell.angle_beta   90.00
_cell.angle_gamma   90.00
#
_symmetry.space_group_name_H-M   'P 1'
#
loop_
_entity.id
_entity.type
_entity.pdbx_description
1 polymer ?
#
loop_
_entity_poly.entity_id
_entity_poly.type
_entity_poly.pdbx_seq_one_letter_code
_entity_poly.pdbx_strand_id
1 'polypeptide(L)' 'QPDPVGALQAYLREVLDEARRRGYRFDAGKIGKRKKAGPGLIPVSRKQLDHEFHHLKSKLKTRAPAQYQELAAIRRPRP' A
#
# COMPACT_ATOMS: atom_id res chain seq x y z
N GLN A 1 5.70 -15.36 9.33
CA GLN A 1 4.96 -14.18 9.83
C GLN A 1 3.77 -14.69 10.63
N PRO A 2 3.49 -14.20 11.85
CA PRO A 2 2.52 -14.85 12.74
C PRO A 2 1.05 -14.66 12.32
N ASP A 3 0.71 -13.61 11.54
CA ASP A 3 -0.68 -13.36 11.12
C ASP A 3 -0.82 -12.47 9.86
N PRO A 4 -0.53 -13.01 8.66
CA PRO A 4 -0.64 -12.25 7.40
C PRO A 4 -2.09 -11.79 7.11
N VAL A 5 -3.09 -12.59 7.50
CA VAL A 5 -4.52 -12.26 7.31
C VAL A 5 -4.91 -11.05 8.16
N GLY A 6 -4.46 -10.99 9.42
CA GLY A 6 -4.70 -9.85 10.29
C GLY A 6 -4.10 -8.54 9.77
N ALA A 7 -2.88 -8.60 9.23
CA ALA A 7 -2.22 -7.45 8.62
C ALA A 7 -2.99 -6.93 7.39
N LEU A 8 -3.44 -7.83 6.51
CA LEU A 8 -4.27 -7.47 5.36
C LEU A 8 -5.61 -6.86 5.78
N GLN A 9 -6.27 -7.44 6.79
CA GLN A 9 -7.54 -6.91 7.30
C GLN A 9 -7.40 -5.51 7.90
N ALA A 10 -6.26 -5.20 8.53
CA ALA A 10 -5.98 -3.85 9.01
C ALA A 10 -5.81 -2.86 7.84
N TYR A 11 -5.00 -3.21 6.84
CA TYR A 11 -4.84 -2.39 5.64
C TYR A 11 -6.17 -2.11 4.93
N LEU A 12 -7.00 -3.15 4.73
CA LEU A 12 -8.29 -3.01 4.06
C LEU A 12 -9.29 -2.12 4.82
N ARG A 13 -9.14 -1.97 6.14
CA ARG A 13 -9.98 -1.04 6.92
C ARG A 13 -9.60 0.40 6.65
N GLU A 14 -8.32 0.71 6.57
CA GLU A 14 -7.87 2.07 6.19
C GLU A 14 -8.34 2.42 4.77
N VAL A 15 -8.27 1.45 3.85
CA VAL A 15 -8.83 1.61 2.49
C VAL A 15 -10.34 1.83 2.53
N LEU A 16 -11.08 1.09 3.36
CA LEU A 16 -12.53 1.29 3.53
C LEU A 16 -12.86 2.68 4.05
N ASP A 17 -12.09 3.18 5.03
CA ASP A 17 -12.31 4.50 5.61
C ASP A 17 -11.97 5.61 4.61
N GLU A 18 -10.92 5.46 3.81
CA GLU A 18 -10.61 6.36 2.69
C GLU A 18 -11.67 6.31 1.59
N ALA A 19 -12.16 5.11 1.26
CA ALA A 19 -13.21 4.91 0.27
C ALA A 19 -14.49 5.66 0.67
N ARG A 20 -14.88 5.56 1.96
CA ARG A 20 -16.02 6.31 2.52
C ARG A 20 -15.83 7.83 2.40
N ARG A 21 -14.64 8.36 2.72
CA ARG A 21 -14.32 9.80 2.57
C ARG A 21 -14.50 10.29 1.15
N ARG A 22 -14.21 9.44 0.16
CA ARG A 22 -14.36 9.74 -1.27
C ARG A 22 -15.76 9.44 -1.84
N GLY A 23 -16.70 8.99 -1.00
CA GLY A 23 -18.08 8.68 -1.42
C GLY A 23 -18.27 7.28 -2.02
N TYR A 24 -17.28 6.39 -1.95
CA TYR A 24 -17.43 4.99 -2.35
C TYR A 24 -18.17 4.17 -1.28
N ARG A 25 -18.88 3.12 -1.72
CA ARG A 25 -19.72 2.25 -0.88
C ARG A 25 -19.19 0.81 -0.87
N PHE A 26 -17.96 0.62 -0.39
CA PHE A 26 -17.39 -0.72 -0.25
C PHE A 26 -18.09 -1.54 0.85
N ASP A 27 -18.23 -2.84 0.60
CA ASP A 27 -18.84 -3.77 1.54
C ASP A 27 -17.87 -4.14 2.67
N ALA A 28 -18.15 -3.61 3.86
CA ALA A 28 -17.36 -3.87 5.06
C ALA A 28 -17.44 -5.33 5.52
N GLY A 29 -18.50 -6.06 5.17
CA GLY A 29 -18.69 -7.47 5.53
C GLY A 29 -17.66 -8.40 4.89
N LYS A 30 -16.98 -7.95 3.84
CA LYS A 30 -15.87 -8.67 3.20
C LYS A 30 -14.55 -8.57 3.97
N ILE A 31 -14.48 -7.72 4.99
CA ILE A 31 -13.30 -7.56 5.85
C ILE A 31 -13.58 -8.28 7.17
N GLY A 32 -12.71 -9.19 7.58
CA GLY A 32 -12.88 -9.93 8.84
C GLY A 32 -12.87 -9.06 10.10
N LYS A 33 -13.00 -9.66 11.28
CA LYS A 33 -13.09 -8.94 12.58
C LYS A 33 -11.80 -8.21 12.95
N ARG A 34 -11.93 -7.04 13.61
CA ARG A 34 -10.77 -6.30 14.14
C ARG A 34 -10.07 -7.17 15.19
N LYS A 35 -8.80 -7.48 14.95
CA LYS A 35 -7.94 -8.14 15.94
C LYS A 35 -7.47 -7.10 16.94
N LYS A 36 -7.36 -7.50 18.21
CA LYS A 36 -6.91 -6.62 19.31
C LYS A 36 -5.42 -6.31 19.25
N ALA A 37 -4.63 -7.23 18.71
CA ALA A 37 -3.22 -6.96 18.41
C ALA A 37 -3.12 -6.05 17.19
N GLY A 38 -2.25 -5.03 17.25
CA GLY A 38 -1.95 -4.16 16.12
C GLY A 38 -1.42 -4.97 14.92
N PRO A 39 -1.56 -4.46 13.69
CA PRO A 39 -1.14 -5.20 12.52
C PRO A 39 0.36 -5.49 12.58
N GLY A 40 0.73 -6.77 12.46
CA GLY A 40 2.12 -7.15 12.26
C GLY A 40 2.64 -6.61 10.93
N LEU A 41 3.94 -6.28 10.87
CA LEU A 41 4.61 -5.91 9.62
C LEU A 41 4.51 -7.06 8.61
N ILE A 42 4.25 -6.72 7.35
CA ILE A 42 4.30 -7.66 6.23
C ILE A 42 5.72 -7.60 5.64
N PRO A 43 6.54 -8.67 5.77
CA PRO A 43 7.86 -8.68 5.19
C PRO A 43 7.71 -8.67 3.66
N VAL A 44 8.40 -7.73 3.02
CA VAL A 44 8.48 -7.64 1.57
C VAL A 44 9.89 -7.97 1.12
N SER A 45 10.01 -8.64 -0.02
CA SER A 45 11.33 -8.95 -0.57
C SER A 45 11.95 -7.68 -1.15
N ARG A 46 13.28 -7.63 -1.15
CA ARG A 46 14.01 -6.53 -1.80
C ARG A 46 13.66 -6.42 -3.30
N LYS A 47 13.48 -7.55 -3.97
CA LYS A 47 13.12 -7.60 -5.39
C LYS A 47 11.73 -7.01 -5.65
N GLN A 48 10.78 -7.23 -4.74
CA GLN A 48 9.45 -6.64 -4.83
C GLN A 48 9.50 -5.12 -4.69
N LEU A 49 10.26 -4.59 -3.71
CA LEU A 49 10.43 -3.14 -3.55
C LEU A 49 11.06 -2.49 -4.80
N ASP A 50 12.13 -3.09 -5.31
CA ASP A 50 12.81 -2.58 -6.51
C ASP A 50 11.86 -2.61 -7.74
N HIS A 51 11.05 -3.67 -7.89
CA HIS A 51 10.05 -3.81 -8.97
C HIS A 51 8.92 -2.76 -8.88
N GLU A 52 8.27 -2.66 -7.72
CA GLU A 52 7.16 -1.72 -7.52
C GLU A 52 7.62 -0.27 -7.66
N PHE A 53 8.83 0.05 -7.21
CA PHE A 53 9.39 1.40 -7.35
C PHE A 53 9.67 1.76 -8.82
N HIS A 54 10.17 0.81 -9.62
CA HIS A 54 10.30 1.02 -11.06
C HIS A 54 8.94 1.28 -11.71
N HIS A 55 7.94 0.48 -11.34
CA HIS A 55 6.58 0.60 -11.87
C HIS A 55 5.94 1.94 -11.47
N LEU A 56 6.15 2.39 -10.23
CA LEU A 56 5.73 3.71 -9.76
C LEU A 56 6.35 4.84 -10.59
N LYS A 57 7.68 4.84 -10.76
CA LYS A 57 8.38 5.86 -11.56
C LYS A 57 7.83 5.92 -13.00
N SER A 58 7.55 4.76 -13.61
CA SER A 58 6.95 4.70 -14.95
C SER A 58 5.57 5.38 -14.99
N LYS A 59 4.70 5.12 -14.01
CA LYS A 59 3.37 5.77 -13.91
C LYS A 59 3.48 7.29 -13.70
N LEU A 60 4.40 7.72 -12.84
CA LEU A 60 4.54 9.13 -12.48
C LEU A 60 5.03 9.99 -13.65
N LYS A 61 5.86 9.46 -14.56
CA LYS A 61 6.30 10.17 -15.77
C LYS A 61 5.14 10.82 -16.54
N THR A 62 4.00 10.13 -16.61
CA THR A 62 2.81 10.61 -17.32
C THR A 62 1.80 11.27 -16.39
N ARG A 63 1.54 10.68 -15.22
CA ARG A 63 0.41 11.09 -14.36
C ARG A 63 0.75 12.22 -13.40
N ALA A 64 2.03 12.40 -13.05
CA ALA A 64 2.50 13.42 -12.14
C ALA A 64 3.99 13.73 -12.38
N PRO A 65 4.33 14.47 -13.46
CA PRO A 65 5.72 14.70 -13.85
C PRO A 65 6.57 15.36 -12.77
N ALA A 66 6.01 16.26 -11.96
CA ALA A 66 6.71 16.91 -10.85
C ALA A 66 7.23 15.89 -9.82
N GLN A 67 6.37 14.96 -9.39
CA GLN A 67 6.74 13.88 -8.46
C GLN A 67 7.76 12.91 -9.10
N TYR A 68 7.67 12.69 -10.41
CA TYR A 68 8.68 11.90 -11.10
C TYR A 68 10.07 12.55 -11.01
N GLN A 69 10.18 13.88 -11.17
CA GLN A 69 11.47 14.57 -11.11
C GLN A 69 12.13 14.41 -9.74
N GLU A 70 11.37 14.51 -8.65
CA GLU A 70 11.87 14.30 -7.29
C GLU A 70 12.42 12.88 -7.08
N LEU A 71 11.77 11.88 -7.68
CA LEU A 71 12.13 10.47 -7.52
C LEU A 71 13.08 9.94 -8.62
N ALA A 72 13.36 10.73 -9.66
CA ALA A 72 14.11 10.31 -10.84
C ALA A 72 15.53 9.85 -10.49
N ALA A 73 16.20 10.57 -9.58
CA ALA A 73 17.57 10.26 -9.15
C ALA A 73 17.65 9.05 -8.21
N ILE A 74 16.57 8.69 -7.54
CA ILE A 74 16.56 7.54 -6.61
C ILE A 74 16.65 6.26 -7.43
N ARG A 75 17.76 5.53 -7.27
CA ARG A 75 17.99 4.23 -7.90
C ARG A 75 17.33 3.09 -7.15
N ARG A 76 17.24 3.21 -5.82
CA ARG A 76 16.78 2.13 -4.94
C ARG A 76 16.00 2.70 -3.75
N PRO A 77 14.77 2.24 -3.50
CA PRO A 77 13.98 2.69 -2.36
C PRO A 77 14.55 2.10 -1.05
N ARG A 78 14.26 2.78 0.06
CA ARG A 78 14.54 2.24 1.40
C ARG A 78 13.51 1.13 1.73
N PRO A 79 13.91 0.09 2.48
CA PRO A 79 12.99 -0.90 3.05
C PRO A 79 12.03 -0.29 4.06
#